data_AF-A0A2S4UY71-F1
#
_entry.id   AF-A0A2S4UY71-F1
#
_cell.length_a   1.000
_cell.length_b   1.000
_cell.length_c   1.000
_cell.angle_alpha   90.00
_cell.angle_beta   90.00
_cell.angle_gamma   90.00
#
_symmetry.space_group_name_H-M   'P 1'
#
loop_
_entity.id
_entity.type
_entity.pdbx_description
1 polymer ?
#
loop_
_entity_poly.entity_id
_entity_poly.type
_entity_poly.pdbx_seq_one_letter_code
_entity_poly.pdbx_strand_id
1 'polypeptide(L)'
;MAPNVETVQAALRRTLTLRGEIQTDEEFFQLDKGEITKQLLLLGLEISRQLIILPTEITALFHGPVSNGYPRMEHFARNHCFEPFRPLITALLVKEDKTNQEMFELINDLSSIPSATMSISSTSSLMNPSSTLALYDFLPALTQELEGLMYPNVPGLVEHFTQKHAVDPALLLDHESFINQKHEEIIRDTSQTIMLEWLTSFFTHCTTWLDTHSPNSRKSRTWWTDPIAFLQGGDAKRQMGGAIMSQHAKFYHPIPDILVPFELQTAESNASHAAISLGRHVYEVFLAQPTRSFVIGLTLCGTSMQLWQFDRSGAIGSESIDVKANKENLYKFFTLILSLLTCNKHDLGFDPSFLDIDGQACINIAESQKLQIETEGGIEEFVIDCLKFRAAGICGRGTTCWQAHISGDKSRKFLIKDSWQPEHRRQEGSMLCNMTKKNIPHLARYYHHQDVEVAGKKVDIQSYVRRGANFQSGQRTNSNQLDNSEVQNVFTNRVHRRLILKDVGEPYRSRFSDDPNRKSFLIDLDVAVPYPTEHDEDDCVRAGTKVFMSINLLLNEIPTLTWMTWNLSSGSWYGYAPVPYPSKDNK
;
A
#
# COMPACT_ATOMS: atom_id res chain seq x y z
N MET A 1 -37.85 32.52 14.25
CA MET A 1 -36.54 32.91 13.68
C MET A 1 -35.74 31.63 13.52
N ALA A 2 -35.58 31.14 12.29
CA ALA A 2 -34.65 30.04 12.03
C ALA A 2 -33.22 30.53 12.32
N PRO A 3 -32.37 29.75 13.01
CA PRO A 3 -30.97 30.12 13.19
C PRO A 3 -30.32 30.31 11.81
N ASN A 4 -29.63 31.43 11.60
CA ASN A 4 -28.83 31.69 10.40
C ASN A 4 -27.80 30.56 10.27
N VAL A 5 -28.03 29.61 9.38
CA VAL A 5 -27.05 28.57 9.04
C VAL A 5 -25.93 29.26 8.28
N GLU A 6 -24.72 29.28 8.85
CA GLU A 6 -23.50 29.79 8.18
C GLU A 6 -23.32 29.04 6.85
N THR A 7 -23.08 29.76 5.75
CA THR A 7 -22.85 29.13 4.44
C THR A 7 -21.50 28.41 4.43
N VAL A 8 -21.35 27.37 3.60
CA VAL A 8 -20.10 26.60 3.48
C VAL A 8 -18.95 27.53 3.07
N GLN A 9 -19.19 28.44 2.13
CA GLN A 9 -18.19 29.42 1.70
C GLN A 9 -17.76 30.34 2.86
N ALA A 10 -18.69 30.82 3.70
CA ALA A 10 -18.37 31.70 4.82
C ALA A 10 -17.50 30.98 5.87
N ALA A 11 -17.82 29.72 6.20
CA ALA A 11 -17.05 28.93 7.14
C ALA A 11 -15.63 28.61 6.63
N LEU A 12 -15.51 28.28 5.35
CA LEU A 12 -14.22 28.03 4.70
C LEU A 12 -13.38 29.31 4.57
N ARG A 13 -14.00 30.43 4.19
CA ARG A 13 -13.33 31.74 4.12
C ARG A 13 -12.83 32.18 5.49
N ARG A 14 -13.64 32.01 6.54
CA ARG A 14 -13.23 32.26 7.93
C ARG A 14 -12.02 31.42 8.31
N THR A 15 -11.99 30.14 7.93
CA THR A 15 -10.87 29.25 8.21
C THR A 15 -9.59 29.68 7.48
N LEU A 16 -9.72 30.16 6.25
CA LEU A 16 -8.61 30.66 5.44
C LEU A 16 -8.00 31.95 6.03
N THR A 17 -8.82 32.84 6.58
CA THR A 17 -8.36 34.14 7.12
C THR A 17 -7.97 34.12 8.61
N LEU A 18 -8.09 32.98 9.30
CA LEU A 18 -7.74 32.83 10.73
C LEU A 18 -6.28 33.22 11.07
N ARG A 19 -5.36 33.17 10.09
CA ARG A 19 -3.92 33.42 10.29
C ARG A 19 -3.41 34.71 9.62
N GLY A 20 -4.29 35.52 9.04
CA GLY A 20 -3.94 36.78 8.39
C GLY A 20 -4.97 37.21 7.34
N GLU A 21 -5.01 38.50 7.00
CA GLU A 21 -5.87 39.04 5.95
C GLU A 21 -5.26 38.76 4.56
N ILE A 22 -5.44 37.53 4.06
CA ILE A 22 -5.18 37.20 2.65
C ILE A 22 -6.38 37.69 1.84
N GLN A 23 -6.16 38.57 0.88
CA GLN A 23 -7.22 39.21 0.10
C GLN A 23 -7.30 38.67 -1.33
N THR A 24 -6.21 38.11 -1.87
CA THR A 24 -6.17 37.51 -3.22
C THR A 24 -5.50 36.14 -3.23
N ASP A 25 -5.78 35.33 -4.26
CA ASP A 25 -5.10 34.03 -4.38
C ASP A 25 -3.62 34.19 -4.71
N GLU A 26 -3.19 35.26 -5.40
CA GLU A 26 -1.77 35.53 -5.59
C GLU A 26 -1.02 35.73 -4.26
N GLU A 27 -1.63 36.43 -3.30
CA GLU A 27 -1.06 36.59 -1.96
C GLU A 27 -0.96 35.23 -1.23
N PHE A 28 -1.98 34.39 -1.35
CA PHE A 28 -1.97 33.03 -0.78
C PHE A 28 -0.83 32.18 -1.33
N PHE A 29 -0.63 32.18 -2.66
CA PHE A 29 0.39 31.36 -3.31
C PHE A 29 1.82 31.94 -3.23
N GLN A 30 1.99 33.15 -2.68
CA GLN A 30 3.30 33.73 -2.36
C GLN A 30 3.80 33.37 -0.94
N LEU A 31 2.97 32.75 -0.10
CA LEU A 31 3.37 32.30 1.23
C LEU A 31 4.45 31.21 1.19
N ASP A 32 5.16 31.04 2.31
CA ASP A 32 6.07 29.90 2.46
C ASP A 32 5.32 28.57 2.28
N LYS A 33 5.97 27.59 1.66
CA LYS A 33 5.35 26.28 1.35
C LYS A 33 4.81 25.59 2.61
N GLY A 34 5.48 25.74 3.76
CA GLY A 34 5.02 25.20 5.03
C GLY A 34 3.74 25.87 5.53
N GLU A 35 3.57 27.17 5.27
CA GLU A 35 2.37 27.91 5.66
C GLU A 35 1.19 27.60 4.73
N ILE A 36 1.42 27.53 3.41
CA ILE A 36 0.41 27.07 2.44
C ILE A 36 -0.10 25.68 2.82
N THR A 37 0.83 24.77 3.17
CA THR A 37 0.48 23.40 3.58
C THR A 37 -0.42 23.39 4.82
N LYS A 38 -0.09 24.17 5.86
CA LYS A 38 -0.90 24.25 7.09
C LYS A 38 -2.30 24.79 6.81
N GLN A 39 -2.41 25.85 5.99
CA GLN A 39 -3.70 26.47 5.69
C GLN A 39 -4.60 25.55 4.85
N LEU A 40 -4.05 24.83 3.87
CA LEU A 40 -4.80 23.84 3.10
C LEU A 40 -5.26 22.65 3.97
N LEU A 41 -4.46 22.22 4.94
CA LEU A 41 -4.86 21.16 5.89
C LEU A 41 -6.00 21.61 6.80
N LEU A 42 -5.96 22.85 7.30
CA LEU A 42 -7.05 23.43 8.09
C LEU A 42 -8.32 23.59 7.26
N LEU A 43 -8.19 24.05 6.01
CA LEU A 43 -9.31 24.20 5.10
C LEU A 43 -10.01 22.86 4.84
N GLY A 44 -9.23 21.80 4.61
CA GLY A 44 -9.79 20.47 4.39
C GLY A 44 -10.44 19.84 5.64
N LEU A 45 -9.98 20.17 6.84
CA LEU A 45 -10.67 19.82 8.09
C LEU A 45 -12.03 20.52 8.19
N GLU A 46 -12.11 21.80 7.81
CA GLU A 46 -13.37 22.53 7.81
C GLU A 46 -14.35 22.02 6.75
N ILE A 47 -13.86 21.64 5.55
CA ILE A 47 -14.69 20.97 4.52
C ILE A 47 -15.32 19.70 5.10
N SER A 48 -14.53 18.89 5.79
CA SER A 48 -15.01 17.67 6.44
C SER A 48 -16.05 17.96 7.52
N ARG A 49 -15.86 19.04 8.29
CA ARG A 49 -16.81 19.48 9.32
C ARG A 49 -18.15 19.93 8.71
N GLN A 50 -18.12 20.69 7.62
CA GLN A 50 -19.32 21.20 6.95
C GLN A 50 -20.17 20.07 6.34
N LEU A 51 -19.54 19.01 5.86
CA LEU A 51 -20.23 17.83 5.32
C LEU A 51 -20.98 17.02 6.40
N ILE A 52 -20.52 17.05 7.65
CA ILE A 52 -21.14 16.34 8.77
C ILE A 52 -22.38 17.09 9.31
N ILE A 53 -22.41 18.41 9.17
CA ILE A 53 -23.42 19.28 9.80
C ILE A 53 -24.69 19.44 8.91
N LEU A 54 -24.65 19.04 7.64
CA LEU A 54 -25.76 19.26 6.70
C LEU A 54 -26.95 18.32 6.94
N PRO A 55 -28.20 18.82 6.85
CA PRO A 55 -29.41 17.98 6.90
C PRO A 55 -29.47 16.97 5.75
N THR A 56 -29.94 15.76 6.06
CA THR A 56 -30.03 14.59 5.16
C THR A 56 -30.79 14.85 3.85
N GLU A 57 -31.71 15.83 3.86
CA GLU A 57 -32.54 16.23 2.72
C GLU A 57 -31.77 16.99 1.64
N ILE A 58 -30.69 17.70 1.99
CA ILE A 58 -29.83 18.40 1.03
C ILE A 58 -28.88 17.41 0.36
N THR A 59 -28.38 16.41 1.10
CA THR A 59 -27.56 15.31 0.54
C THR A 59 -28.27 14.49 -0.55
N ALA A 60 -29.61 14.45 -0.54
CA ALA A 60 -30.42 13.72 -1.51
C ALA A 60 -30.55 14.43 -2.88
N LEU A 61 -30.25 15.73 -2.97
CA LEU A 61 -30.27 16.48 -4.23
C LEU A 61 -29.01 16.25 -5.09
N PHE A 62 -28.00 15.56 -4.58
CA PHE A 62 -26.73 15.37 -5.27
C PHE A 62 -26.68 14.03 -6.02
N HIS A 63 -26.40 14.10 -7.33
CA HIS A 63 -26.15 12.93 -8.16
C HIS A 63 -24.72 12.40 -7.97
N GLY A 64 -24.46 11.65 -6.88
CA GLY A 64 -23.21 10.89 -6.70
C GLY A 64 -22.65 10.88 -5.27
N PRO A 65 -21.65 10.03 -4.97
CA PRO A 65 -21.00 9.99 -3.66
C PRO A 65 -20.23 11.29 -3.41
N VAL A 66 -20.62 12.06 -2.40
CA VAL A 66 -19.91 13.27 -1.98
C VAL A 66 -18.59 12.85 -1.33
N SER A 67 -17.47 13.03 -2.02
CA SER A 67 -16.14 12.82 -1.45
C SER A 67 -15.71 14.06 -0.68
N ASN A 68 -15.20 13.92 0.54
CA ASN A 68 -14.87 15.06 1.39
C ASN A 68 -13.64 15.87 0.95
N GLY A 69 -12.97 15.53 -0.17
CA GLY A 69 -11.84 16.27 -0.78
C GLY A 69 -10.55 16.35 0.04
N TYR A 70 -10.67 16.30 1.38
CA TYR A 70 -9.61 16.35 2.37
C TYR A 70 -8.46 15.35 2.15
N PRO A 71 -8.71 14.07 1.80
CA PRO A 71 -7.67 13.09 1.52
C PRO A 71 -6.66 13.56 0.47
N ARG A 72 -7.21 14.17 -0.57
CA ARG A 72 -6.50 14.59 -1.76
C ARG A 72 -5.84 15.94 -1.52
N MET A 73 -6.53 16.84 -0.80
CA MET A 73 -5.97 18.08 -0.29
C MET A 73 -4.74 17.83 0.59
N GLU A 74 -4.84 16.93 1.55
CA GLU A 74 -3.73 16.53 2.42
C GLU A 74 -2.57 15.95 1.63
N HIS A 75 -2.85 15.03 0.70
CA HIS A 75 -1.83 14.42 -0.14
C HIS A 75 -1.07 15.45 -0.98
N PHE A 76 -1.77 16.31 -1.71
CA PHE A 76 -1.13 17.31 -2.57
C PHE A 76 -0.44 18.42 -1.75
N ALA A 77 -1.03 18.86 -0.63
CA ALA A 77 -0.42 19.85 0.25
C ALA A 77 0.91 19.34 0.83
N ARG A 78 0.95 18.09 1.32
CA ARG A 78 2.17 17.46 1.85
C ARG A 78 3.26 17.24 0.79
N ASN A 79 2.88 17.11 -0.48
CA ASN A 79 3.80 16.98 -1.61
C ASN A 79 4.15 18.33 -2.27
N HIS A 80 3.74 19.45 -1.68
CA HIS A 80 3.94 20.81 -2.19
C HIS A 80 3.37 21.06 -3.60
N CYS A 81 2.26 20.38 -3.92
CA CYS A 81 1.51 20.54 -5.17
C CYS A 81 0.28 21.42 -4.92
N PHE A 82 0.44 22.74 -4.95
CA PHE A 82 -0.62 23.66 -4.50
C PHE A 82 -1.51 24.23 -5.61
N GLU A 83 -0.99 24.35 -6.84
CA GLU A 83 -1.74 24.90 -7.99
C GLU A 83 -3.14 24.31 -8.23
N PRO A 84 -3.38 23.00 -8.01
CA PRO A 84 -4.71 22.45 -8.19
C PRO A 84 -5.78 23.05 -7.26
N PHE A 85 -5.38 23.68 -6.15
CA PHE A 85 -6.29 24.33 -5.20
C PHE A 85 -6.64 25.77 -5.58
N ARG A 86 -5.98 26.36 -6.59
CA ARG A 86 -6.20 27.75 -6.99
C ARG A 86 -7.66 28.09 -7.24
N PRO A 87 -8.46 27.27 -7.96
CA PRO A 87 -9.88 27.57 -8.18
C PRO A 87 -10.70 27.65 -6.88
N LEU A 88 -10.41 26.79 -5.90
CA LEU A 88 -11.09 26.83 -4.60
C LEU A 88 -10.65 28.07 -3.80
N ILE A 89 -9.35 28.37 -3.75
CA ILE A 89 -8.83 29.54 -3.03
C ILE A 89 -9.38 30.84 -3.62
N THR A 90 -9.39 30.97 -4.95
CA THR A 90 -10.01 32.11 -5.64
C THR A 90 -11.49 32.23 -5.29
N ALA A 91 -12.24 31.12 -5.31
CA ALA A 91 -13.67 31.13 -4.95
C ALA A 91 -13.94 31.54 -3.49
N LEU A 92 -13.01 31.29 -2.57
CA LEU A 92 -13.14 31.70 -1.17
C LEU A 92 -12.78 33.18 -0.94
N LEU A 93 -11.95 33.77 -1.80
CA LEU A 93 -11.44 35.13 -1.63
C LEU A 93 -12.24 36.17 -2.44
N VAL A 94 -12.90 35.76 -3.52
CA VAL A 94 -13.80 36.62 -4.33
C VAL A 94 -15.00 37.09 -3.49
N LYS A 95 -15.56 38.28 -3.82
CA LYS A 95 -16.68 38.91 -3.11
C LYS A 95 -18.06 38.34 -3.49
N GLU A 96 -18.13 37.55 -4.56
CA GLU A 96 -19.37 36.91 -5.00
C GLU A 96 -19.67 35.68 -4.13
N ASP A 97 -20.86 35.68 -3.54
CA ASP A 97 -21.36 34.55 -2.76
C ASP A 97 -21.73 33.40 -3.70
N LYS A 98 -21.04 32.26 -3.52
CA LYS A 98 -21.35 30.98 -4.16
C LYS A 98 -22.37 30.23 -3.32
N THR A 99 -23.29 29.55 -4.00
CA THR A 99 -24.21 28.62 -3.35
C THR A 99 -23.44 27.44 -2.75
N ASN A 100 -24.01 26.79 -1.73
CA ASN A 100 -23.41 25.58 -1.15
C ASN A 100 -23.18 24.50 -2.22
N GLN A 101 -24.08 24.39 -3.21
CA GLN A 101 -23.93 23.45 -4.32
C GLN A 101 -22.67 23.74 -5.16
N GLU A 102 -22.48 24.98 -5.61
CA GLU A 102 -21.29 25.38 -6.38
C GLU A 102 -19.99 25.18 -5.59
N MET A 103 -20.02 25.44 -4.27
CA MET A 103 -18.88 25.17 -3.40
C MET A 103 -18.54 23.68 -3.33
N PHE A 104 -19.55 22.81 -3.27
CA PHE A 104 -19.34 21.36 -3.27
C PHE A 104 -18.90 20.81 -4.63
N GLU A 105 -19.39 21.38 -5.74
CA GLU A 105 -18.89 21.05 -7.07
C GLU A 105 -17.39 21.36 -7.19
N LEU A 106 -16.94 22.54 -6.73
CA LEU A 106 -15.51 22.88 -6.64
C LEU A 106 -14.71 21.88 -5.79
N ILE A 107 -15.24 21.44 -4.64
CA ILE A 107 -14.59 20.46 -3.76
C ILE A 107 -14.55 19.06 -4.39
N ASN A 108 -15.60 18.67 -5.10
CA ASN A 108 -15.64 17.40 -5.83
C ASN A 108 -14.72 17.42 -7.06
N ASP A 109 -14.58 18.56 -7.72
CA ASP A 109 -13.61 18.75 -8.81
C ASP A 109 -12.18 18.57 -8.31
N LEU A 110 -11.85 19.09 -7.10
CA LEU A 110 -10.55 18.81 -6.44
C LEU A 110 -10.32 17.31 -6.26
N SER A 111 -11.39 16.56 -5.98
CA SER A 111 -11.36 15.11 -5.81
C SER A 111 -11.18 14.36 -7.12
N SER A 112 -11.38 15.04 -8.26
CA SER A 112 -11.26 14.51 -9.63
C SER A 112 -9.92 14.85 -10.30
N ILE A 113 -9.11 15.74 -9.72
CA ILE A 113 -7.82 16.19 -10.28
C ILE A 113 -6.83 15.03 -10.38
N PRO A 114 -6.38 14.62 -11.58
CA PRO A 114 -5.39 13.56 -11.74
C PRO A 114 -4.16 13.82 -10.87
N SER A 115 -3.76 12.85 -10.05
CA SER A 115 -2.48 12.94 -9.34
C SER A 115 -1.38 13.05 -10.39
N ALA A 116 -0.80 14.24 -10.56
CA ALA A 116 0.40 14.42 -11.35
C ALA A 116 1.62 13.88 -10.58
N THR A 117 1.54 12.64 -10.09
CA THR A 117 2.69 11.76 -10.01
C THR A 117 2.89 11.27 -11.44
N MET A 118 3.84 11.88 -12.13
CA MET A 118 4.38 11.30 -13.36
C MET A 118 4.79 9.88 -13.03
N SER A 119 4.03 8.96 -13.60
CA SER A 119 4.40 7.60 -13.92
C SER A 119 5.84 7.58 -14.43
N ILE A 120 6.78 7.23 -13.54
CA ILE A 120 7.84 6.35 -14.01
C ILE A 120 7.09 5.08 -14.36
N SER A 121 6.96 4.86 -15.66
CA SER A 121 6.41 3.68 -16.31
C SER A 121 7.08 2.42 -15.79
N SER A 122 6.65 1.98 -14.62
CA SER A 122 6.70 0.60 -14.20
C SER A 122 5.56 -0.07 -14.96
N THR A 123 5.84 -1.05 -15.81
CA THR A 123 4.84 -1.79 -16.60
C THR A 123 3.97 -2.73 -15.74
N SER A 124 3.66 -2.33 -14.52
CA SER A 124 2.49 -2.77 -13.75
C SER A 124 1.59 -1.55 -13.64
N SER A 125 0.91 -1.22 -14.73
CA SER A 125 -0.06 -0.12 -14.78
C SER A 125 -1.27 -0.48 -13.93
N LEU A 126 -1.23 -0.13 -12.64
CA LEU A 126 -2.40 -0.07 -11.80
C LEU A 126 -2.48 1.37 -11.25
N MET A 127 -3.45 2.12 -11.80
CA MET A 127 -3.79 3.46 -11.34
C MET A 127 -4.25 3.44 -9.88
N ASN A 128 -4.10 4.58 -9.19
CA ASN A 128 -4.72 4.80 -7.89
C ASN A 128 -6.24 4.51 -7.96
N PRO A 129 -6.81 3.66 -7.09
CA PRO A 129 -8.20 3.20 -7.20
C PRO A 129 -9.23 4.22 -6.67
N SER A 130 -9.00 5.52 -6.86
CA SER A 130 -9.87 6.56 -6.30
C SER A 130 -11.11 6.85 -7.15
N SER A 131 -11.27 6.28 -8.35
CA SER A 131 -12.45 6.49 -9.21
C SER A 131 -13.16 5.19 -9.61
N THR A 132 -14.47 5.25 -9.79
CA THR A 132 -15.33 4.12 -10.19
C THR A 132 -14.99 3.57 -11.58
N LEU A 133 -14.36 4.38 -12.44
CA LEU A 133 -13.83 3.97 -13.75
C LEU A 133 -12.53 3.15 -13.64
N ALA A 134 -11.69 3.39 -12.61
CA ALA A 134 -10.46 2.64 -12.39
C ALA A 134 -10.69 1.20 -11.87
N LEU A 135 -11.87 0.91 -11.28
CA LEU A 135 -12.22 -0.43 -10.76
C LEU A 135 -12.42 -1.47 -11.87
N TYR A 136 -12.90 -1.07 -13.04
CA TYR A 136 -13.09 -1.97 -14.19
C TYR A 136 -11.76 -2.44 -14.79
N ASP A 137 -10.72 -1.61 -14.74
CA ASP A 137 -9.38 -1.97 -15.23
C ASP A 137 -8.52 -2.64 -14.14
N PHE A 138 -8.76 -2.31 -12.86
CA PHE A 138 -7.97 -2.80 -11.73
C PHE A 138 -8.22 -4.28 -11.39
N LEU A 139 -9.48 -4.70 -11.28
CA LEU A 139 -9.79 -6.07 -10.86
C LEU A 139 -9.30 -7.14 -11.86
N PRO A 140 -9.43 -6.96 -13.18
CA PRO A 140 -8.85 -7.89 -14.16
C PRO A 140 -7.33 -7.98 -14.05
N ALA A 141 -6.64 -6.85 -13.89
CA ALA A 141 -5.19 -6.83 -13.77
C ALA A 141 -4.69 -7.45 -12.45
N LEU A 142 -5.38 -7.21 -11.32
CA LEU A 142 -5.10 -7.89 -10.06
C LEU A 142 -5.38 -9.40 -10.17
N THR A 143 -6.45 -9.79 -10.84
CA THR A 143 -6.78 -11.20 -11.08
C THR A 143 -5.68 -11.86 -11.89
N GLN A 144 -5.22 -11.22 -12.97
CA GLN A 144 -4.11 -11.70 -13.78
C GLN A 144 -2.78 -11.77 -13.00
N GLU A 145 -2.53 -10.80 -12.11
CA GLU A 145 -1.34 -10.80 -11.25
C GLU A 145 -1.33 -12.00 -10.28
N LEU A 146 -2.49 -12.37 -9.75
CA LEU A 146 -2.65 -13.47 -8.79
C LEU A 146 -2.96 -14.82 -9.45
N GLU A 147 -3.28 -14.82 -10.74
CA GLU A 147 -3.65 -16.02 -11.50
C GLU A 147 -2.55 -17.07 -11.41
N GLY A 148 -2.91 -18.29 -10.99
CA GLY A 148 -1.96 -19.40 -10.77
C GLY A 148 -1.05 -19.26 -9.54
N LEU A 149 -1.15 -18.17 -8.76
CA LEU A 149 -0.33 -17.90 -7.57
C LEU A 149 -1.11 -17.93 -6.25
N MET A 150 -2.40 -18.24 -6.30
CA MET A 150 -3.28 -18.40 -5.14
C MET A 150 -3.46 -19.91 -4.84
N TYR A 151 -3.03 -20.32 -3.65
CA TYR A 151 -3.04 -21.71 -3.19
C TYR A 151 -4.02 -21.86 -2.01
N PRO A 152 -5.31 -22.17 -2.26
CA PRO A 152 -6.28 -22.43 -1.19
C PRO A 152 -6.03 -23.79 -0.52
N ASN A 153 -6.68 -24.00 0.63
CA ASN A 153 -6.71 -25.29 1.32
C ASN A 153 -5.33 -25.83 1.73
N VAL A 154 -4.44 -24.94 2.17
CA VAL A 154 -3.14 -25.32 2.75
C VAL A 154 -3.37 -25.91 4.15
N PRO A 155 -3.03 -27.19 4.37
CA PRO A 155 -3.34 -27.86 5.63
C PRO A 155 -2.62 -27.24 6.82
N GLY A 156 -3.33 -27.11 7.94
CA GLY A 156 -2.75 -26.69 9.22
C GLY A 156 -2.28 -25.22 9.27
N LEU A 157 -2.71 -24.37 8.33
CA LEU A 157 -2.27 -22.97 8.27
C LEU A 157 -2.80 -22.14 9.46
N VAL A 158 -4.05 -22.38 9.88
CA VAL A 158 -4.65 -21.70 11.05
C VAL A 158 -3.93 -22.13 12.33
N GLU A 159 -3.64 -23.41 12.48
CA GLU A 159 -2.91 -24.00 13.60
C GLU A 159 -1.47 -23.45 13.65
N HIS A 160 -0.76 -23.38 12.52
CA HIS A 160 0.58 -22.80 12.47
C HIS A 160 0.63 -21.33 12.92
N PHE A 161 -0.41 -20.56 12.60
CA PHE A 161 -0.50 -19.18 13.06
C PHE A 161 -0.80 -19.11 14.56
N THR A 162 -1.83 -19.84 15.02
CA THR A 162 -2.30 -19.78 16.41
C THR A 162 -1.33 -20.44 17.40
N GLN A 163 -0.66 -21.54 17.07
CA GLN A 163 0.32 -22.19 17.95
C GLN A 163 1.55 -21.32 18.24
N LYS A 164 1.99 -20.49 17.27
CA LYS A 164 3.05 -19.50 17.51
C LYS A 164 2.63 -18.45 18.54
N HIS A 165 1.33 -18.20 18.62
CA HIS A 165 0.70 -17.23 19.50
C HIS A 165 -0.16 -17.93 20.54
N ALA A 166 0.24 -19.15 20.96
CA ALA A 166 -0.55 -19.98 21.85
C ALA A 166 -1.01 -19.13 23.02
N VAL A 167 -2.32 -18.86 23.02
CA VAL A 167 -2.99 -18.15 24.09
C VAL A 167 -2.88 -19.06 25.30
N ASP A 168 -2.48 -18.50 26.44
CA ASP A 168 -2.42 -19.27 27.68
C ASP A 168 -3.77 -19.98 27.89
N PRO A 169 -3.78 -21.33 28.01
CA PRO A 169 -5.02 -22.10 28.19
C PRO A 169 -5.89 -21.60 29.34
N ALA A 170 -5.29 -20.99 30.38
CA ALA A 170 -6.04 -20.36 31.46
C ALA A 170 -6.91 -19.19 30.97
N LEU A 171 -6.42 -18.40 30.01
CA LEU A 171 -7.17 -17.27 29.41
C LEU A 171 -8.31 -17.78 28.52
N LEU A 172 -8.16 -18.95 27.90
CA LEU A 172 -9.24 -19.56 27.12
C LEU A 172 -10.38 -20.09 27.99
N LEU A 173 -10.10 -20.52 29.23
CA LEU A 173 -11.10 -21.01 30.17
C LEU A 173 -12.13 -19.93 30.55
N ASP A 174 -11.67 -18.67 30.67
CA ASP A 174 -12.52 -17.51 31.00
C ASP A 174 -13.55 -17.19 29.90
N HIS A 175 -13.46 -17.83 28.73
CA HIS A 175 -14.30 -17.57 27.58
C HIS A 175 -15.32 -18.67 27.28
N GLU A 176 -15.31 -19.76 28.05
CA GLU A 176 -16.17 -20.93 27.79
C GLU A 176 -17.67 -20.56 27.76
N SER A 177 -18.13 -19.71 28.67
CA SER A 177 -19.52 -19.24 28.71
C SER A 177 -19.92 -18.49 27.43
N PHE A 178 -19.07 -17.55 26.98
CA PHE A 178 -19.31 -16.78 25.75
C PHE A 178 -19.31 -17.69 24.52
N ILE A 179 -18.36 -18.62 24.44
CA ILE A 179 -18.24 -19.56 23.31
C ILE A 179 -19.46 -20.50 23.28
N ASN A 180 -19.93 -20.98 24.43
CA ASN A 180 -21.14 -21.79 24.52
C ASN A 180 -22.37 -21.01 24.04
N GLN A 181 -22.55 -19.77 24.48
CA GLN A 181 -23.62 -18.89 24.02
C GLN A 181 -23.57 -18.70 22.50
N LYS A 182 -22.37 -18.43 21.95
CA LYS A 182 -22.18 -18.24 20.50
C LYS A 182 -22.38 -19.51 19.69
N HIS A 183 -22.09 -20.67 20.27
CA HIS A 183 -22.37 -21.96 19.64
C HIS A 183 -23.88 -22.22 19.53
N GLU A 184 -24.66 -21.88 20.56
CA GLU A 184 -26.11 -22.09 20.60
C GLU A 184 -26.91 -21.06 19.77
N GLU A 185 -26.33 -19.91 19.47
CA GLU A 185 -26.93 -18.87 18.63
C GLU A 185 -27.28 -19.39 17.22
N ILE A 186 -28.54 -19.25 16.80
CA ILE A 186 -28.99 -19.72 15.48
C ILE A 186 -28.87 -18.58 14.46
N ILE A 187 -27.96 -18.73 13.49
CA ILE A 187 -27.81 -17.81 12.36
C ILE A 187 -28.68 -18.32 11.21
N ARG A 188 -29.86 -17.73 11.01
CA ARG A 188 -30.79 -18.12 9.92
C ARG A 188 -30.55 -17.36 8.62
N ASP A 189 -29.96 -16.17 8.72
CA ASP A 189 -29.64 -15.29 7.62
C ASP A 189 -28.15 -14.95 7.69
N THR A 190 -27.43 -15.28 6.62
CA THR A 190 -25.99 -15.02 6.47
C THR A 190 -25.72 -13.74 5.68
N SER A 191 -26.69 -12.82 5.64
CA SER A 191 -26.50 -11.48 5.13
C SER A 191 -25.28 -10.81 5.77
N GLN A 192 -24.61 -9.96 4.99
CA GLN A 192 -23.37 -9.30 5.42
C GLN A 192 -23.56 -8.54 6.73
N THR A 193 -24.70 -7.86 6.92
CA THR A 193 -25.03 -7.13 8.14
C THR A 193 -25.06 -8.03 9.38
N ILE A 194 -25.79 -9.15 9.31
CA ILE A 194 -25.90 -10.07 10.45
C ILE A 194 -24.56 -10.72 10.76
N MET A 195 -23.82 -11.15 9.74
CA MET A 195 -22.50 -11.74 9.93
C MET A 195 -21.51 -10.72 10.50
N LEU A 196 -21.63 -9.44 10.13
CA LEU A 196 -20.82 -8.36 10.65
C LEU A 196 -21.14 -8.04 12.12
N GLU A 197 -22.41 -8.00 12.50
CA GLU A 197 -22.83 -7.85 13.90
C GLU A 197 -22.35 -9.03 14.75
N TRP A 198 -22.52 -10.25 14.23
CA TRP A 198 -22.05 -11.47 14.87
C TRP A 198 -20.54 -11.44 15.07
N LEU A 199 -19.77 -11.09 14.03
CA LEU A 199 -18.32 -10.96 14.11
C LEU A 199 -17.89 -9.87 15.09
N THR A 200 -18.54 -8.70 15.05
CA THR A 200 -18.29 -7.57 15.94
C THR A 200 -18.43 -7.98 17.40
N SER A 201 -19.39 -8.84 17.74
CA SER A 201 -19.55 -9.33 19.11
C SER A 201 -18.35 -10.13 19.65
N PHE A 202 -17.63 -10.88 18.80
CA PHE A 202 -16.37 -11.54 19.19
C PHE A 202 -15.30 -10.53 19.52
N PHE A 203 -15.13 -9.54 18.64
CA PHE A 203 -14.14 -8.49 18.84
C PHE A 203 -14.43 -7.67 20.08
N THR A 204 -15.67 -7.23 20.30
CA THR A 204 -16.07 -6.49 21.51
C THR A 204 -15.80 -7.29 22.77
N HIS A 205 -16.09 -8.60 22.78
CA HIS A 205 -15.81 -9.47 23.92
C HIS A 205 -14.30 -9.55 24.19
N CYS A 206 -13.50 -9.86 23.17
CA CYS A 206 -12.04 -9.96 23.29
C CYS A 206 -11.38 -8.65 23.71
N THR A 207 -11.75 -7.52 23.12
CA THR A 207 -11.15 -6.21 23.46
C THR A 207 -11.52 -5.80 24.88
N THR A 208 -12.78 -5.96 25.29
CA THR A 208 -13.22 -5.66 26.67
C THR A 208 -12.45 -6.50 27.70
N TRP A 209 -12.24 -7.78 27.41
CA TRP A 209 -11.48 -8.66 28.28
C TRP A 209 -9.99 -8.28 28.33
N LEU A 210 -9.38 -7.94 27.18
CA LEU A 210 -7.98 -7.47 27.12
C LEU A 210 -7.78 -6.17 27.92
N ASP A 211 -8.71 -5.22 27.82
CA ASP A 211 -8.66 -3.94 28.53
C ASP A 211 -8.70 -4.12 30.05
N THR A 212 -9.43 -5.13 30.53
CA THR A 212 -9.56 -5.42 31.97
C THR A 212 -8.36 -6.19 32.55
N HIS A 213 -7.80 -7.15 31.81
CA HIS A 213 -6.78 -8.06 32.33
C HIS A 213 -5.34 -7.66 31.98
N SER A 214 -5.14 -6.75 31.02
CA SER A 214 -3.80 -6.27 30.67
C SER A 214 -3.77 -4.78 30.30
N PRO A 215 -4.18 -3.87 31.21
CA PRO A 215 -4.28 -2.43 30.94
C PRO A 215 -2.92 -1.78 30.61
N ASN A 216 -1.81 -2.35 31.08
CA ASN A 216 -0.45 -1.89 30.76
C ASN A 216 0.12 -2.51 29.48
N SER A 217 -0.46 -3.59 28.95
CA SER A 217 -0.11 -4.10 27.64
C SER A 217 -0.97 -3.36 26.60
N ARG A 218 -0.59 -2.13 26.25
CA ARG A 218 -1.22 -1.39 25.15
C ARG A 218 -0.92 -2.08 23.81
N LYS A 219 -1.53 -3.23 23.53
CA LYS A 219 -1.60 -3.77 22.17
C LYS A 219 -2.75 -3.06 21.47
N SER A 220 -2.32 -1.98 20.86
CA SER A 220 -3.06 -0.89 20.26
C SER A 220 -3.90 -1.33 19.06
N ARG A 221 -4.95 -2.14 19.25
CA ARG A 221 -5.78 -2.64 18.14
C ARG A 221 -7.27 -2.45 18.41
N THR A 222 -7.99 -2.07 17.36
CA THR A 222 -9.46 -1.93 17.39
C THR A 222 -10.09 -2.69 16.22
N TRP A 223 -11.31 -3.16 16.41
CA TRP A 223 -12.13 -3.67 15.32
C TRP A 223 -12.85 -2.52 14.65
N TRP A 224 -12.76 -2.47 13.32
CA TRP A 224 -13.40 -1.45 12.50
C TRP A 224 -14.32 -2.08 11.47
N THR A 225 -15.46 -1.44 11.29
CA THR A 225 -16.48 -1.77 10.31
C THR A 225 -16.88 -0.50 9.59
N ASP A 226 -17.13 -0.56 8.28
CA ASP A 226 -17.58 0.62 7.52
C ASP A 226 -18.96 1.11 8.03
N PRO A 227 -19.07 2.34 8.57
CA PRO A 227 -20.35 2.88 9.05
C PRO A 227 -21.42 3.00 7.95
N ILE A 228 -21.01 3.14 6.68
CA ILE A 228 -21.94 3.27 5.54
C ILE A 228 -22.60 1.91 5.22
N ALA A 229 -21.98 0.79 5.61
CA ALA A 229 -22.57 -0.55 5.50
C ALA A 229 -23.85 -0.72 6.34
N PHE A 230 -23.94 -0.02 7.47
CA PHE A 230 -25.08 -0.10 8.38
C PHE A 230 -26.30 0.73 7.94
N LEU A 231 -26.12 1.74 7.08
CA LEU A 231 -27.16 2.75 6.84
C LEU A 231 -27.95 2.59 5.54
N GLN A 232 -27.45 1.85 4.53
CA GLN A 232 -28.09 1.84 3.21
C GLN A 232 -28.76 0.56 2.75
N GLY A 233 -28.63 -0.58 3.44
CA GLY A 233 -29.44 -1.80 3.17
C GLY A 233 -29.53 -2.21 1.68
N GLY A 234 -28.54 -1.86 0.85
CA GLY A 234 -28.62 -1.94 -0.61
C GLY A 234 -27.22 -1.95 -1.22
N ASP A 235 -27.11 -2.55 -2.41
CA ASP A 235 -25.91 -2.92 -3.18
C ASP A 235 -24.86 -1.80 -3.39
N ALA A 236 -24.21 -1.35 -2.31
CA ALA A 236 -23.08 -0.45 -2.37
C ALA A 236 -21.78 -1.26 -2.62
N LYS A 237 -21.34 -1.27 -3.88
CA LYS A 237 -20.12 -1.93 -4.44
C LYS A 237 -18.76 -1.51 -3.82
N ARG A 238 -18.68 -1.12 -2.54
CA ARG A 238 -17.49 -0.53 -1.90
C ARG A 238 -17.29 -0.86 -0.42
N GLN A 239 -17.68 -2.02 0.08
CA GLN A 239 -17.55 -2.29 1.52
C GLN A 239 -16.54 -3.39 1.80
N MET A 240 -15.39 -3.01 2.36
CA MET A 240 -14.58 -3.94 3.15
C MET A 240 -15.47 -4.48 4.27
N GLY A 241 -15.53 -5.80 4.41
CA GLY A 241 -16.40 -6.45 5.41
C GLY A 241 -16.06 -6.02 6.84
N GLY A 242 -14.77 -5.84 7.13
CA GLY A 242 -14.26 -5.23 8.36
C GLY A 242 -12.73 -5.27 8.40
N ALA A 243 -12.11 -4.74 9.46
CA ALA A 243 -10.68 -4.82 9.65
C ALA A 243 -10.26 -4.74 11.12
N ILE A 244 -9.18 -5.42 11.45
CA ILE A 244 -8.42 -5.10 12.67
C ILE A 244 -7.51 -3.93 12.32
N MET A 245 -7.63 -2.83 13.05
CA MET A 245 -6.86 -1.60 12.86
C MET A 245 -5.93 -1.32 14.03
N SER A 246 -4.91 -0.49 13.82
CA SER A 246 -4.16 0.17 14.88
C SER A 246 -5.07 1.15 15.64
N GLN A 247 -5.03 1.18 16.98
CA GLN A 247 -5.86 2.08 17.82
C GLN A 247 -5.55 3.56 17.60
N HIS A 248 -4.45 3.88 16.91
CA HIS A 248 -4.10 5.24 16.52
C HIS A 248 -4.83 5.70 15.25
N ALA A 249 -5.84 4.93 14.81
CA ALA A 249 -6.72 5.24 13.68
C ALA A 249 -7.14 6.71 13.74
N LYS A 250 -6.49 7.52 12.90
CA LYS A 250 -6.89 8.90 12.73
C LYS A 250 -8.17 8.84 11.94
N PHE A 251 -9.23 9.42 12.49
CA PHE A 251 -10.45 9.70 11.73
C PHE A 251 -10.02 10.23 10.35
N TYR A 252 -10.66 9.69 9.30
CA TYR A 252 -10.55 10.07 7.88
C TYR A 252 -9.78 9.12 6.93
N HIS A 253 -8.85 8.25 7.34
CA HIS A 253 -8.24 7.24 6.42
C HIS A 253 -7.89 5.89 7.06
N PRO A 254 -8.68 4.82 6.82
CA PRO A 254 -8.43 3.55 7.49
C PRO A 254 -7.18 2.82 6.97
N ILE A 255 -6.85 2.92 5.67
CA ILE A 255 -5.89 2.01 5.01
C ILE A 255 -4.51 1.93 5.68
N PRO A 256 -3.82 3.04 6.02
CA PRO A 256 -2.51 2.96 6.67
C PRO A 256 -2.55 2.28 8.05
N ASP A 257 -3.70 2.31 8.72
CA ASP A 257 -3.91 1.73 10.04
C ASP A 257 -4.48 0.30 9.99
N ILE A 258 -4.85 -0.23 8.82
CA ILE A 258 -5.35 -1.61 8.67
C ILE A 258 -4.22 -2.60 8.93
N LEU A 259 -4.42 -3.47 9.92
CA LEU A 259 -3.49 -4.53 10.26
C LEU A 259 -3.89 -5.87 9.64
N VAL A 260 -5.19 -6.17 9.63
CA VAL A 260 -5.77 -7.43 9.10
C VAL A 260 -7.11 -7.10 8.43
N PRO A 261 -7.20 -7.10 7.09
CA PRO A 261 -8.47 -6.92 6.39
C PRO A 261 -9.36 -8.17 6.44
N PHE A 262 -10.67 -7.95 6.48
CA PHE A 262 -11.70 -8.98 6.41
C PHE A 262 -12.61 -8.73 5.21
N GLU A 263 -12.88 -9.79 4.45
CA GLU A 263 -13.85 -9.80 3.36
C GLU A 263 -15.02 -10.72 3.73
N LEU A 264 -16.23 -10.18 3.67
CA LEU A 264 -17.46 -10.92 3.98
C LEU A 264 -18.26 -11.16 2.69
N GLN A 265 -18.75 -12.39 2.52
CA GLN A 265 -19.63 -12.77 1.43
C GLN A 265 -20.78 -13.62 1.97
N THR A 266 -21.94 -13.60 1.32
CA THR A 266 -23.16 -14.23 1.83
C THR A 266 -23.19 -15.76 1.68
N ALA A 267 -22.43 -16.31 0.73
CA ALA A 267 -22.47 -17.73 0.38
C ALA A 267 -21.08 -18.33 0.09
N GLU A 268 -20.88 -19.61 0.43
CA GLU A 268 -19.64 -20.36 0.20
C GLU A 268 -19.26 -20.46 -1.28
N SER A 269 -20.24 -20.50 -2.19
CA SER A 269 -20.00 -20.50 -3.63
C SER A 269 -19.18 -19.30 -4.11
N ASN A 270 -19.09 -18.23 -3.30
CA ASN A 270 -18.37 -17.00 -3.60
C ASN A 270 -16.96 -16.98 -2.99
N ALA A 271 -16.44 -18.08 -2.43
CA ALA A 271 -15.14 -18.12 -1.76
C ALA A 271 -13.97 -17.62 -2.63
N SER A 272 -13.94 -18.01 -3.92
CA SER A 272 -12.93 -17.53 -4.86
C SER A 272 -13.04 -16.01 -5.10
N HIS A 273 -14.26 -15.50 -5.22
CA HIS A 273 -14.51 -14.07 -5.36
C HIS A 273 -14.12 -13.30 -4.08
N ALA A 274 -14.42 -13.85 -2.90
CA ALA A 274 -14.01 -13.29 -1.62
C ALA A 274 -12.48 -13.17 -1.52
N ALA A 275 -11.75 -14.20 -1.94
CA ALA A 275 -10.29 -14.19 -1.91
C ALA A 275 -9.70 -13.10 -2.84
N ILE A 276 -10.27 -12.91 -4.02
CA ILE A 276 -9.85 -11.83 -4.96
C ILE A 276 -10.23 -10.44 -4.42
N SER A 277 -11.43 -10.28 -3.86
CA SER A 277 -11.85 -9.03 -3.21
C SER A 277 -10.97 -8.68 -2.01
N LEU A 278 -10.57 -9.68 -1.21
CA LEU A 278 -9.57 -9.50 -0.15
C LEU A 278 -8.22 -9.04 -0.73
N GLY A 279 -7.81 -9.61 -1.86
CA GLY A 279 -6.61 -9.19 -2.60
C GLY A 279 -6.59 -7.68 -2.93
N ARG A 280 -7.74 -7.09 -3.29
CA ARG A 280 -7.84 -5.63 -3.52
C ARG A 280 -7.44 -4.83 -2.28
N HIS A 281 -7.90 -5.24 -1.11
CA HIS A 281 -7.57 -4.57 0.15
C HIS A 281 -6.11 -4.78 0.52
N VAL A 282 -5.58 -5.98 0.30
CA VAL A 282 -4.16 -6.27 0.49
C VAL A 282 -3.27 -5.41 -0.40
N TYR A 283 -3.66 -5.17 -1.65
CA TYR A 283 -2.94 -4.28 -2.56
C TYR A 283 -2.81 -2.87 -1.97
N GLU A 284 -3.90 -2.32 -1.44
CA GLU A 284 -3.91 -1.00 -0.79
C GLU A 284 -3.06 -0.97 0.49
N VAL A 285 -3.13 -2.04 1.29
CA VAL A 285 -2.29 -2.21 2.49
C VAL A 285 -0.80 -2.25 2.11
N PHE A 286 -0.40 -2.99 1.07
CA PHE A 286 0.99 -3.00 0.62
C PHE A 286 1.44 -1.63 0.13
N LEU A 287 0.58 -0.82 -0.50
CA LEU A 287 0.95 0.55 -0.88
C LEU A 287 1.15 1.45 0.35
N ALA A 288 0.26 1.37 1.33
CA ALA A 288 0.27 2.22 2.50
C ALA A 288 1.30 1.81 3.57
N GLN A 289 1.66 0.52 3.63
CA GLN A 289 2.57 -0.05 4.64
C GLN A 289 3.82 -0.63 3.96
N PRO A 290 4.79 0.22 3.60
CA PRO A 290 5.91 -0.18 2.75
C PRO A 290 6.83 -1.24 3.38
N THR A 291 6.88 -1.33 4.72
CA THR A 291 7.69 -2.28 5.49
C THR A 291 7.03 -3.66 5.69
N ARG A 292 5.89 -3.93 5.03
CA ARG A 292 5.23 -5.24 5.03
C ARG A 292 5.89 -6.23 4.08
N SER A 293 6.28 -7.39 4.60
CA SER A 293 6.71 -8.58 3.85
C SER A 293 5.53 -9.44 3.39
N PHE A 294 4.49 -9.53 4.21
CA PHE A 294 3.24 -10.24 3.92
C PHE A 294 2.06 -9.55 4.63
N VAL A 295 0.83 -9.88 4.21
CA VAL A 295 -0.41 -9.41 4.84
C VAL A 295 -1.28 -10.62 5.15
N ILE A 296 -1.73 -10.73 6.40
CA ILE A 296 -2.75 -11.68 6.82
C ILE A 296 -4.12 -11.05 6.63
N GLY A 297 -5.07 -11.79 6.07
CA GLY A 297 -6.46 -11.39 5.95
C GLY A 297 -7.40 -12.58 6.12
N LEU A 298 -8.70 -12.30 6.29
CA LEU A 298 -9.71 -13.34 6.47
C LEU A 298 -10.84 -13.17 5.46
N THR A 299 -11.32 -14.30 4.94
CA THR A 299 -12.59 -14.35 4.21
C THR A 299 -13.61 -15.10 5.05
N LEU A 300 -14.83 -14.57 5.14
CA LEU A 300 -15.96 -15.23 5.78
C LEU A 300 -17.12 -15.30 4.77
N CYS A 301 -17.40 -16.50 4.27
CA CYS A 301 -18.45 -16.78 3.30
C CYS A 301 -19.59 -17.54 3.98
N GLY A 302 -20.65 -16.85 4.38
CA GLY A 302 -21.60 -17.39 5.33
C GLY A 302 -20.92 -17.66 6.67
N THR A 303 -20.94 -18.91 7.16
CA THR A 303 -20.21 -19.33 8.37
C THR A 303 -18.84 -19.95 8.07
N SER A 304 -18.48 -20.11 6.79
CA SER A 304 -17.20 -20.69 6.38
C SER A 304 -16.10 -19.64 6.32
N MET A 305 -15.05 -19.85 7.11
CA MET A 305 -13.91 -18.94 7.26
C MET A 305 -12.65 -19.54 6.64
N GLN A 306 -11.86 -18.69 5.98
CA GLN A 306 -10.48 -19.00 5.58
C GLN A 306 -9.53 -17.89 6.02
N LEU A 307 -8.37 -18.31 6.54
CA LEU A 307 -7.22 -17.45 6.79
C LEU A 307 -6.37 -17.38 5.51
N TRP A 308 -6.05 -16.17 5.07
CA TRP A 308 -5.19 -15.93 3.91
C TRP A 308 -3.91 -15.20 4.30
N GLN A 309 -2.79 -15.59 3.70
CA GLN A 309 -1.53 -14.88 3.75
C GLN A 309 -1.11 -14.51 2.33
N PHE A 310 -1.09 -13.22 2.04
CA PHE A 310 -0.60 -12.66 0.78
C PHE A 310 0.84 -12.19 0.95
N ASP A 311 1.69 -12.51 0.00
CA ASP A 311 3.11 -12.17 -0.01
C ASP A 311 3.58 -11.78 -1.42
N ARG A 312 4.89 -11.57 -1.58
CA ARG A 312 5.46 -11.10 -2.85
C ARG A 312 5.53 -12.18 -3.95
N SER A 313 4.96 -13.34 -3.72
CA SER A 313 4.88 -14.47 -4.67
C SER A 313 3.50 -15.12 -4.73
N GLY A 314 2.45 -14.41 -4.32
CA GLY A 314 1.05 -14.86 -4.39
C GLY A 314 0.37 -14.89 -3.03
N ALA A 315 -0.52 -15.86 -2.83
CA ALA A 315 -1.13 -16.09 -1.53
C ALA A 315 -1.31 -17.57 -1.21
N ILE A 316 -1.33 -17.88 0.08
CA ILE A 316 -1.74 -19.17 0.62
C ILE A 316 -2.98 -18.98 1.48
N GLY A 317 -3.98 -19.83 1.31
CA GLY A 317 -5.22 -19.84 2.08
C GLY A 317 -5.35 -21.13 2.87
N SER A 318 -5.92 -21.08 4.07
CA SER A 318 -6.18 -22.26 4.89
C SER A 318 -7.25 -23.16 4.27
N GLU A 319 -7.43 -24.33 4.85
CA GLU A 319 -8.69 -25.08 4.72
C GLU A 319 -9.88 -24.21 5.16
N SER A 320 -11.04 -24.40 4.52
CA SER A 320 -12.28 -23.74 4.93
C SER A 320 -12.79 -24.36 6.22
N ILE A 321 -13.07 -23.52 7.21
CA ILE A 321 -13.59 -23.91 8.52
C ILE A 321 -14.98 -23.32 8.66
N ASP A 322 -16.02 -24.16 8.65
CA ASP A 322 -17.34 -23.73 9.11
C ASP A 322 -17.27 -23.50 10.62
N VAL A 323 -17.23 -22.23 11.02
CA VAL A 323 -17.04 -21.82 12.42
C VAL A 323 -18.22 -22.21 13.30
N LYS A 324 -19.36 -22.55 12.71
CA LYS A 324 -20.60 -22.93 13.42
C LYS A 324 -20.88 -24.43 13.40
N ALA A 325 -20.10 -25.23 12.68
CA ALA A 325 -20.32 -26.67 12.57
C ALA A 325 -20.25 -27.40 13.93
N ASN A 326 -19.33 -26.98 14.80
CA ASN A 326 -19.14 -27.56 16.13
C ASN A 326 -18.37 -26.60 17.05
N LYS A 327 -18.34 -26.92 18.35
CA LYS A 327 -17.61 -26.11 19.35
C LYS A 327 -16.11 -26.00 19.08
N GLU A 328 -15.46 -27.06 18.58
CA GLU A 328 -14.02 -27.04 18.30
C GLU A 328 -13.65 -25.99 17.25
N ASN A 329 -14.42 -25.92 16.16
CA ASN A 329 -14.22 -24.90 15.12
C ASN A 329 -14.43 -23.49 15.67
N LEU A 330 -15.42 -23.30 16.54
CA LEU A 330 -15.66 -22.02 17.19
C LEU A 330 -14.51 -21.62 18.12
N TYR A 331 -13.95 -22.57 18.88
CA TYR A 331 -12.74 -22.36 19.68
C TYR A 331 -11.52 -22.00 18.82
N LYS A 332 -11.33 -22.68 17.68
CA LYS A 332 -10.26 -22.34 16.71
C LYS A 332 -10.42 -20.91 16.19
N PHE A 333 -11.64 -20.53 15.81
CA PHE A 333 -11.94 -19.18 15.33
C PHE A 333 -11.70 -18.12 16.41
N PHE A 334 -12.18 -18.37 17.63
CA PHE A 334 -11.97 -17.48 18.77
C PHE A 334 -10.47 -17.29 19.07
N THR A 335 -9.73 -18.40 19.11
CA THR A 335 -8.27 -18.38 19.34
C THR A 335 -7.56 -17.59 18.25
N LEU A 336 -7.95 -17.77 16.98
CA LEU A 336 -7.41 -16.99 15.86
C LEU A 336 -7.65 -15.48 16.03
N ILE A 337 -8.87 -15.06 16.37
CA ILE A 337 -9.18 -13.65 16.63
C ILE A 337 -8.30 -13.11 17.76
N LEU A 338 -8.20 -13.83 18.87
CA LEU A 338 -7.40 -13.40 20.02
C LEU A 338 -5.90 -13.33 19.67
N SER A 339 -5.38 -14.30 18.93
CA SER A 339 -4.01 -14.25 18.39
C SER A 339 -3.81 -13.03 17.47
N LEU A 340 -4.76 -12.70 16.59
CA LEU A 340 -4.69 -11.54 15.70
C LEU A 340 -4.82 -10.21 16.44
N LEU A 341 -5.48 -10.15 17.60
CA LEU A 341 -5.53 -8.96 18.44
C LEU A 341 -4.26 -8.78 19.29
N THR A 342 -3.54 -9.87 19.57
CA THR A 342 -2.44 -9.87 20.54
C THR A 342 -1.06 -10.12 19.95
N CYS A 343 -0.93 -10.61 18.71
CA CYS A 343 0.39 -10.82 18.11
C CYS A 343 1.15 -9.49 17.92
N ASN A 344 2.47 -9.52 17.76
CA ASN A 344 3.24 -8.28 17.57
C ASN A 344 3.20 -7.82 16.09
N LYS A 345 3.85 -6.70 15.77
CA LYS A 345 3.91 -6.18 14.38
C LYS A 345 4.67 -7.15 13.44
N HIS A 346 5.76 -7.75 13.92
CA HIS A 346 6.57 -8.71 13.18
C HIS A 346 5.77 -9.96 12.75
N ASP A 347 4.88 -10.44 13.62
CA ASP A 347 4.01 -11.58 13.35
C ASP A 347 2.97 -11.32 12.26
N LEU A 348 2.62 -10.04 12.06
CA LEU A 348 1.77 -9.60 10.96
C LEU A 348 2.57 -9.27 9.69
N GLY A 349 3.89 -9.46 9.71
CA GLY A 349 4.75 -9.27 8.55
C GLY A 349 5.39 -7.91 8.42
N PHE A 350 5.43 -7.08 9.48
CA PHE A 350 6.29 -5.89 9.49
C PHE A 350 7.76 -6.27 9.68
N ASP A 351 8.65 -5.62 8.93
CA ASP A 351 10.09 -5.74 9.10
C ASP A 351 10.54 -5.17 10.46
N PRO A 352 11.14 -6.00 11.36
CA PRO A 352 11.52 -5.58 12.69
C PRO A 352 12.80 -4.73 12.74
N SER A 353 13.52 -4.60 11.63
CA SER A 353 14.67 -3.67 11.53
C SER A 353 14.21 -2.21 11.47
N PHE A 354 12.95 -1.95 11.11
CA PHE A 354 12.33 -0.64 11.23
C PHE A 354 11.71 -0.46 12.62
N LEU A 355 12.22 0.53 13.34
CA LEU A 355 11.77 0.90 14.67
C LEU A 355 11.00 2.23 14.58
N ASP A 356 9.86 2.28 15.25
CA ASP A 356 9.15 3.53 15.43
C ASP A 356 9.93 4.41 16.42
N ILE A 357 10.10 5.71 16.14
CA ILE A 357 10.75 6.63 17.08
C ILE A 357 9.74 6.97 18.19
N ASP A 358 10.13 6.74 19.45
CA ASP A 358 9.27 6.94 20.62
C ASP A 358 8.55 8.29 20.61
N GLY A 359 7.22 8.25 20.81
CA GLY A 359 6.34 9.42 20.81
C GLY A 359 6.00 10.00 19.42
N GLN A 360 6.61 9.48 18.34
CA GLN A 360 6.43 9.97 16.97
C GLN A 360 5.73 8.95 16.04
N ALA A 361 5.60 7.69 16.47
CA ALA A 361 4.80 6.67 15.78
C ALA A 361 3.36 7.14 15.45
N CYS A 362 2.82 8.04 16.28
CA CYS A 362 1.46 8.57 16.19
C CYS A 362 1.37 9.80 15.26
N ILE A 363 2.48 10.30 14.72
CA ILE A 363 2.51 11.49 13.88
C ILE A 363 3.15 11.09 12.54
N ASN A 364 2.40 11.20 11.44
CA ASN A 364 2.90 11.01 10.07
C ASN A 364 3.83 12.16 9.69
N ILE A 365 4.92 12.31 10.44
CA ILE A 365 6.05 13.22 10.18
C ILE A 365 7.10 12.41 9.44
N ALA A 366 7.79 13.10 8.55
CA ALA A 366 9.00 12.71 7.82
C ALA A 366 10.16 12.17 8.69
N GLU A 367 10.01 11.94 10.00
CA GLU A 367 11.07 11.43 10.88
C GLU A 367 10.51 10.41 11.89
N SER A 368 9.43 9.70 11.57
CA SER A 368 8.72 8.81 12.53
C SER A 368 9.35 7.43 12.71
N GLN A 369 10.31 7.04 11.85
CA GLN A 369 10.92 5.71 11.86
C GLN A 369 12.43 5.77 11.70
N LYS A 370 13.11 4.82 12.34
CA LYS A 370 14.52 4.51 12.16
C LYS A 370 14.69 3.11 11.60
N LEU A 371 15.69 2.93 10.76
CA LEU A 371 16.18 1.62 10.36
C LEU A 371 17.48 1.33 11.13
N GLN A 372 17.55 0.17 11.78
CA GLN A 372 18.79 -0.36 12.34
C GLN A 372 19.41 -1.37 11.39
N ILE A 373 20.71 -1.19 11.12
CA ILE A 373 21.52 -2.16 10.37
C ILE A 373 22.78 -2.50 11.14
N GLU A 374 23.25 -3.73 10.98
CA GLU A 374 24.56 -4.15 11.47
C GLU A 374 25.56 -4.05 10.32
N THR A 375 26.61 -3.24 10.51
CA THR A 375 27.73 -3.09 9.58
C THR A 375 29.01 -3.61 10.21
N GLU A 376 30.11 -3.70 9.42
CA GLU A 376 31.44 -4.03 9.96
C GLU A 376 31.88 -3.09 11.09
N GLY A 377 31.35 -1.86 11.13
CA GLY A 377 31.63 -0.86 12.16
C GLY A 377 30.72 -0.90 13.39
N GLY A 378 29.77 -1.86 13.45
CA GLY A 378 28.76 -1.98 14.49
C GLY A 378 27.36 -1.61 14.01
N ILE A 379 26.45 -1.35 14.96
CA ILE A 379 25.06 -0.99 14.63
C ILE A 379 24.99 0.47 14.18
N GLU A 380 24.44 0.71 13.01
CA GLU A 380 24.13 2.04 12.48
C GLU A 380 22.62 2.28 12.43
N GLU A 381 22.20 3.49 12.83
CA GLU A 381 20.80 3.91 12.78
C GLU A 381 20.58 4.93 11.65
N PHE A 382 19.65 4.63 10.75
CA PHE A 382 19.21 5.51 9.67
C PHE A 382 17.84 6.07 10.00
N VAL A 383 17.72 7.38 10.20
CA VAL A 383 16.43 8.06 10.31
C VAL A 383 15.82 8.18 8.92
N ILE A 384 14.61 7.67 8.76
CA ILE A 384 13.88 7.72 7.49
C ILE A 384 13.29 9.12 7.30
N ASP A 385 13.75 9.84 6.26
CA ASP A 385 13.26 11.19 5.92
C ASP A 385 11.92 11.12 5.16
N CYS A 386 11.87 10.30 4.11
CA CYS A 386 10.67 10.19 3.28
C CYS A 386 10.71 8.96 2.37
N LEU A 387 9.51 8.51 1.99
CA LEU A 387 9.33 7.52 0.93
C LEU A 387 9.52 8.20 -0.43
N LYS A 388 10.54 7.80 -1.19
CA LYS A 388 10.84 8.31 -2.54
C LYS A 388 10.13 7.51 -3.63
N PHE A 389 9.96 6.21 -3.42
CA PHE A 389 9.32 5.31 -4.39
C PHE A 389 8.72 4.08 -3.70
N ARG A 390 7.57 3.61 -4.18
CA ARG A 390 6.98 2.32 -3.84
C ARG A 390 6.35 1.73 -5.09
N ALA A 391 6.80 0.54 -5.47
CA ALA A 391 6.17 -0.22 -6.54
C ALA A 391 4.76 -0.66 -6.11
N ALA A 392 3.81 -0.49 -7.02
CA ALA A 392 2.48 -1.07 -6.94
C ALA A 392 2.53 -2.59 -7.15
N GLY A 393 1.47 -3.28 -6.71
CA GLY A 393 1.32 -4.72 -6.85
C GLY A 393 1.50 -5.49 -5.54
N ILE A 394 0.94 -6.69 -5.51
CA ILE A 394 1.12 -7.70 -4.48
C ILE A 394 2.39 -8.50 -4.79
N CYS A 395 2.46 -9.10 -5.97
CA CYS A 395 3.52 -10.00 -6.42
C CYS A 395 4.67 -9.27 -7.11
N GLY A 396 5.87 -9.84 -7.04
CA GLY A 396 7.05 -9.34 -7.74
C GLY A 396 8.05 -8.65 -6.81
N ARG A 397 8.78 -7.64 -7.32
CA ARG A 397 9.90 -7.02 -6.60
C ARG A 397 9.46 -6.16 -5.41
N GLY A 398 8.26 -5.59 -5.43
CA GLY A 398 7.79 -4.69 -4.36
C GLY A 398 8.77 -3.56 -4.04
N THR A 399 9.54 -3.10 -5.04
CA THR A 399 10.68 -2.20 -4.83
C THR A 399 10.27 -0.95 -4.08
N THR A 400 11.01 -0.63 -3.02
CA THR A 400 10.72 0.51 -2.17
C THR A 400 11.98 1.28 -1.90
N CYS A 401 11.92 2.59 -2.10
CA CYS A 401 13.07 3.46 -1.90
C CYS A 401 12.72 4.55 -0.89
N TRP A 402 13.56 4.71 0.12
CA TRP A 402 13.46 5.78 1.11
C TRP A 402 14.70 6.65 1.04
N GLN A 403 14.50 7.95 1.23
CA GLN A 403 15.60 8.82 1.62
C GLN A 403 15.79 8.73 3.13
N ALA A 404 17.03 8.65 3.57
CA ALA A 404 17.38 8.59 4.98
C ALA A 404 18.67 9.34 5.28
N HIS A 405 18.94 9.58 6.55
CA HIS A 405 20.21 10.09 7.05
C HIS A 405 20.68 9.29 8.27
N ILE A 406 21.99 9.28 8.53
CA ILE A 406 22.53 8.63 9.74
C ILE A 406 22.11 9.44 10.96
N SER A 407 21.67 8.76 12.02
CA SER A 407 21.27 9.43 13.26
C SER A 407 22.40 10.31 13.79
N GLY A 408 22.10 11.59 14.04
CA GLY A 408 23.09 12.59 14.46
C GLY A 408 23.77 13.36 13.32
N ASP A 409 23.62 12.95 12.06
CA ASP A 409 24.16 13.68 10.89
C ASP A 409 23.11 13.83 9.78
N LYS A 410 22.39 14.97 9.81
CA LYS A 410 21.38 15.32 8.80
C LYS A 410 21.98 15.75 7.45
N SER A 411 23.29 16.05 7.39
CA SER A 411 23.94 16.59 6.19
C SER A 411 24.17 15.51 5.13
N ARG A 412 24.34 14.26 5.56
CA ARG A 412 24.59 13.12 4.68
C ARG A 412 23.31 12.35 4.41
N LYS A 413 22.90 12.36 3.14
CA LYS A 413 21.70 11.64 2.67
C LYS A 413 22.05 10.32 2.01
N PHE A 414 21.19 9.34 2.21
CA PHE A 414 21.29 7.99 1.69
C PHE A 414 19.97 7.60 1.02
N LEU A 415 20.06 6.68 0.06
CA LEU A 415 18.91 5.96 -0.48
C LEU A 415 18.93 4.54 0.06
N ILE A 416 17.88 4.16 0.78
CA ILE A 416 17.63 2.77 1.15
C ILE A 416 16.69 2.20 0.09
N LYS A 417 17.07 1.10 -0.56
CA LYS A 417 16.26 0.36 -1.54
C LYS A 417 16.02 -1.05 -0.99
N ASP A 418 14.76 -1.37 -0.76
CA ASP A 418 14.32 -2.74 -0.49
C ASP A 418 13.68 -3.36 -1.74
N SER A 419 13.95 -4.64 -2.00
CA SER A 419 13.33 -5.37 -3.10
C SER A 419 13.30 -6.88 -2.85
N TRP A 420 12.30 -7.55 -3.40
CA TRP A 420 12.10 -9.00 -3.34
C TRP A 420 12.62 -9.65 -4.63
N GLN A 421 13.79 -10.28 -4.53
CA GLN A 421 14.51 -10.81 -5.69
C GLN A 421 14.48 -12.33 -5.69
N PRO A 422 14.34 -13.01 -6.84
CA PRO A 422 14.47 -14.45 -6.92
C PRO A 422 15.77 -14.94 -6.27
N GLU A 423 15.71 -16.01 -5.50
CA GLU A 423 16.84 -16.47 -4.68
C GLU A 423 18.12 -16.72 -5.48
N HIS A 424 18.00 -17.27 -6.70
CA HIS A 424 19.12 -17.55 -7.59
C HIS A 424 19.77 -16.30 -8.20
N ARG A 425 19.12 -15.13 -8.14
CA ARG A 425 19.69 -13.89 -8.72
C ARG A 425 20.85 -13.43 -7.87
N ARG A 426 21.92 -12.98 -8.52
CA ARG A 426 23.04 -12.28 -7.85
C ARG A 426 22.55 -11.02 -7.14
N GLN A 427 23.14 -10.71 -5.99
CA GLN A 427 22.84 -9.49 -5.24
C GLN A 427 23.36 -8.25 -5.97
N GLU A 428 22.47 -7.29 -6.25
CA GLU A 428 22.80 -5.99 -6.87
C GLU A 428 23.91 -5.25 -6.12
N GLY A 429 23.84 -5.27 -4.78
CA GLY A 429 24.81 -4.60 -3.92
C GLY A 429 26.25 -5.08 -4.11
N SER A 430 26.45 -6.35 -4.42
CA SER A 430 27.78 -6.90 -4.74
C SER A 430 28.34 -6.29 -6.03
N MET A 431 27.50 -6.07 -7.04
CA MET A 431 27.92 -5.41 -8.29
C MET A 431 28.27 -3.94 -8.03
N LEU A 432 27.41 -3.22 -7.32
CA LEU A 432 27.63 -1.80 -6.99
C LEU A 432 28.86 -1.60 -6.09
N CYS A 433 29.14 -2.52 -5.17
CA CYS A 433 30.35 -2.50 -4.35
C CYS A 433 31.61 -2.59 -5.24
N ASN A 434 31.63 -3.53 -6.19
CA ASN A 434 32.75 -3.68 -7.13
C ASN A 434 32.94 -2.44 -8.02
N MET A 435 31.85 -1.89 -8.57
CA MET A 435 31.93 -0.69 -9.41
C MET A 435 32.34 0.55 -8.60
N THR A 436 31.92 0.62 -7.34
CA THR A 436 32.31 1.71 -6.44
C THR A 436 33.82 1.68 -6.17
N LYS A 437 34.40 0.50 -5.92
CA LYS A 437 35.85 0.30 -5.77
C LYS A 437 36.64 0.71 -7.02
N LYS A 438 36.08 0.50 -8.22
CA LYS A 438 36.66 0.91 -9.50
C LYS A 438 36.49 2.40 -9.83
N ASN A 439 35.81 3.16 -8.97
CA ASN A 439 35.56 4.59 -9.16
C ASN A 439 34.88 4.94 -10.51
N ILE A 440 33.93 4.10 -10.94
CA ILE A 440 33.19 4.33 -12.19
C ILE A 440 32.38 5.64 -12.07
N PRO A 441 32.55 6.60 -12.99
CA PRO A 441 31.81 7.85 -12.95
C PRO A 441 30.33 7.63 -13.30
N HIS A 442 29.45 8.51 -12.81
CA HIS A 442 28.00 8.50 -13.09
C HIS A 442 27.22 7.26 -12.64
N LEU A 443 27.78 6.46 -11.72
CA LEU A 443 27.09 5.37 -11.05
C LEU A 443 26.83 5.74 -9.58
N ALA A 444 25.66 5.37 -9.06
CA ALA A 444 25.39 5.53 -7.63
C ALA A 444 26.42 4.79 -6.78
N ARG A 445 26.79 5.38 -5.65
CA ARG A 445 27.90 4.89 -4.84
C ARG A 445 27.37 3.94 -3.77
N TYR A 446 27.97 2.76 -3.73
CA TYR A 446 27.67 1.74 -2.75
C TYR A 446 27.99 2.23 -1.33
N TYR A 447 27.09 1.91 -0.39
CA TYR A 447 27.35 2.04 1.04
C TYR A 447 27.26 0.67 1.74
N HIS A 448 26.11 0.00 1.65
CA HIS A 448 25.87 -1.29 2.31
C HIS A 448 24.86 -2.13 1.51
N HIS A 449 24.91 -3.45 1.65
CA HIS A 449 23.82 -4.33 1.21
C HIS A 449 23.73 -5.57 2.09
N GLN A 450 22.54 -6.17 2.13
CA GLN A 450 22.30 -7.43 2.83
C GLN A 450 21.09 -8.15 2.23
N ASP A 451 21.09 -9.47 2.32
CA ASP A 451 19.84 -10.22 2.42
C ASP A 451 19.29 -9.95 3.84
N VAL A 452 18.03 -9.54 3.97
CA VAL A 452 17.47 -9.19 5.28
C VAL A 452 17.37 -10.46 6.12
N GLU A 453 17.84 -10.38 7.37
CA GLU A 453 17.77 -11.47 8.33
C GLU A 453 17.02 -11.05 9.59
N VAL A 454 16.26 -11.97 10.16
CA VAL A 454 15.59 -11.78 11.45
C VAL A 454 15.89 -12.98 12.34
N ALA A 455 16.47 -12.71 13.52
CA ALA A 455 16.95 -13.75 14.43
C ALA A 455 17.87 -14.79 13.75
N GLY A 456 18.78 -14.30 12.89
CA GLY A 456 19.75 -15.13 12.14
C GLY A 456 19.14 -15.97 11.03
N LYS A 457 17.88 -15.71 10.64
CA LYS A 457 17.22 -16.39 9.52
C LYS A 457 17.00 -15.43 8.37
N LYS A 458 17.49 -15.81 7.19
CA LYS A 458 17.23 -15.13 5.92
C LYS A 458 15.73 -15.01 5.68
N VAL A 459 15.27 -13.82 5.31
CA VAL A 459 13.87 -13.54 5.01
C VAL A 459 13.59 -13.91 3.55
N ASP A 460 13.24 -15.17 3.32
CA ASP A 460 12.71 -15.66 2.05
C ASP A 460 11.22 -16.06 2.13
N ILE A 461 10.55 -16.14 0.97
CA ILE A 461 9.11 -16.39 0.94
C ILE A 461 8.77 -17.80 1.44
N GLN A 462 9.48 -18.82 0.98
CA GLN A 462 9.11 -20.21 1.24
C GLN A 462 9.39 -20.63 2.68
N SER A 463 10.62 -20.43 3.14
CA SER A 463 11.08 -20.96 4.42
C SER A 463 10.72 -20.05 5.59
N TYR A 464 10.78 -18.72 5.39
CA TYR A 464 10.57 -17.75 6.46
C TYR A 464 9.15 -17.17 6.47
N VAL A 465 8.69 -16.56 5.36
CA VAL A 465 7.37 -15.90 5.29
C VAL A 465 6.23 -16.92 5.37
N ARG A 466 6.27 -17.98 4.55
CA ARG A 466 5.29 -19.09 4.57
C ARG A 466 5.63 -20.18 5.58
N ARG A 467 6.74 -20.04 6.32
CA ARG A 467 7.16 -20.95 7.39
C ARG A 467 7.25 -22.42 6.96
N GLY A 468 7.59 -22.69 5.69
CA GLY A 468 7.66 -24.05 5.16
C GLY A 468 6.30 -24.75 4.99
N ALA A 469 5.19 -24.00 4.96
CA ALA A 469 3.86 -24.57 4.72
C ALA A 469 3.82 -25.38 3.41
N ASN A 470 3.16 -26.54 3.43
CA ASN A 470 3.03 -27.41 2.26
C ASN A 470 1.89 -26.93 1.34
N PHE A 471 2.12 -25.85 0.60
CA PHE A 471 1.12 -25.25 -0.29
C PHE A 471 1.17 -25.81 -1.72
N GLN A 472 2.26 -26.47 -2.12
CA GLN A 472 2.47 -26.94 -3.49
C GLN A 472 1.73 -28.26 -3.80
N SER A 473 1.29 -29.00 -2.78
CA SER A 473 0.55 -30.25 -2.95
C SER A 473 -0.95 -30.06 -3.24
N GLY A 474 -1.47 -28.84 -3.11
CA GLY A 474 -2.90 -28.52 -3.28
C GLY A 474 -3.27 -28.06 -4.70
N GLN A 475 -4.58 -28.00 -4.99
CA GLN A 475 -5.10 -27.41 -6.23
C GLN A 475 -4.95 -25.89 -6.21
N ARG A 476 -4.52 -25.29 -7.33
CA ARG A 476 -4.46 -23.83 -7.52
C ARG A 476 -5.83 -23.31 -7.92
N THR A 477 -6.17 -22.06 -7.58
CA THR A 477 -7.33 -21.43 -8.19
C THR A 477 -7.00 -21.09 -9.64
N ASN A 478 -7.59 -21.82 -10.58
CA ASN A 478 -7.57 -21.46 -12.00
C ASN A 478 -8.86 -20.68 -12.30
N SER A 479 -8.76 -19.46 -12.83
CA SER A 479 -9.88 -18.84 -13.53
C SER A 479 -10.12 -19.61 -14.84
N ASN A 480 -11.34 -20.08 -15.08
CA ASN A 480 -11.73 -20.75 -16.33
C ASN A 480 -11.80 -19.80 -17.55
N GLN A 481 -11.04 -18.70 -17.57
CA GLN A 481 -11.05 -17.73 -18.66
C GLN A 481 -9.63 -17.36 -19.08
N LEU A 482 -9.34 -17.66 -20.36
CA LEU A 482 -8.15 -17.35 -21.16
C LEU A 482 -7.01 -18.39 -21.13
N ASP A 483 -7.23 -19.45 -21.89
CA ASP A 483 -6.24 -20.41 -22.41
C ASP A 483 -5.24 -19.78 -23.42
N ASN A 484 -4.99 -18.46 -23.32
CA ASN A 484 -4.27 -17.66 -24.33
C ASN A 484 -3.07 -16.90 -23.76
N SER A 485 -2.57 -17.23 -22.57
CA SER A 485 -1.29 -16.69 -22.09
C SER A 485 -0.19 -17.77 -22.18
N GLU A 486 0.78 -17.57 -23.08
CA GLU A 486 1.96 -18.45 -23.25
C GLU A 486 2.88 -18.51 -22.01
N VAL A 487 2.57 -17.79 -20.93
CA VAL A 487 3.38 -17.73 -19.71
C VAL A 487 2.50 -17.88 -18.48
N GLN A 488 2.43 -19.09 -17.95
CA GLN A 488 1.78 -19.36 -16.66
C GLN A 488 2.63 -18.73 -15.53
N ASN A 489 2.01 -17.95 -14.65
CA ASN A 489 2.69 -17.49 -13.45
C ASN A 489 3.02 -18.70 -12.56
N VAL A 490 4.29 -18.85 -12.20
CA VAL A 490 4.77 -19.92 -11.31
C VAL A 490 5.33 -19.29 -10.05
N PHE A 491 5.10 -19.95 -8.91
CA PHE A 491 5.71 -19.57 -7.64
C PHE A 491 7.22 -19.41 -7.81
N THR A 492 7.74 -18.28 -7.32
CA THR A 492 9.17 -17.99 -7.30
C THR A 492 9.58 -17.75 -5.86
N ASN A 493 10.54 -18.51 -5.32
CA ASN A 493 11.07 -18.16 -4.01
C ASN A 493 11.87 -16.84 -4.12
N ARG A 494 11.47 -15.83 -3.34
CA ARG A 494 12.11 -14.51 -3.32
C ARG A 494 12.73 -14.24 -1.97
N VAL A 495 13.89 -13.61 -1.99
CA VAL A 495 14.62 -13.12 -0.81
C VAL A 495 14.41 -11.61 -0.71
N HIS A 496 14.13 -11.12 0.50
CA HIS A 496 14.09 -9.68 0.79
C HIS A 496 15.51 -9.14 0.86
N ARG A 497 15.87 -8.27 -0.07
CA ARG A 497 17.19 -7.65 -0.16
C ARG A 497 17.11 -6.16 0.12
N ARG A 498 18.10 -5.67 0.86
CA ARG A 498 18.27 -4.25 1.18
C ARG A 498 19.59 -3.75 0.63
N LEU A 499 19.55 -2.60 -0.03
CA LEU A 499 20.68 -1.89 -0.59
C LEU A 499 20.67 -0.45 -0.08
N ILE A 500 21.81 0.04 0.38
CA ILE A 500 21.99 1.42 0.82
C ILE A 500 23.03 2.09 -0.08
N LEU A 501 22.64 3.22 -0.65
CA LEU A 501 23.45 4.01 -1.56
C LEU A 501 23.70 5.40 -0.98
N LYS A 502 24.88 5.94 -1.27
CA LYS A 502 25.26 7.33 -0.97
C LYS A 502 25.40 8.15 -2.26
N ASP A 503 25.50 9.46 -2.11
CA ASP A 503 25.68 10.41 -3.21
C ASP A 503 24.54 10.36 -4.24
N VAL A 504 23.32 10.07 -3.78
CA VAL A 504 22.10 9.99 -4.61
C VAL A 504 21.45 11.35 -4.80
N GLY A 505 20.99 11.64 -6.03
CA GLY A 505 20.31 12.88 -6.40
C GLY A 505 18.79 12.75 -6.49
N GLU A 506 18.10 13.84 -6.86
CA GLU A 506 16.66 13.82 -7.11
C GLU A 506 16.31 13.14 -8.46
N PRO A 507 15.16 12.46 -8.58
CA PRO A 507 14.72 11.81 -9.81
C PRO A 507 14.70 12.76 -11.01
N TYR A 508 14.92 12.22 -12.22
CA TYR A 508 14.73 12.97 -13.47
C TYR A 508 13.22 13.23 -13.67
N ARG A 509 12.74 14.38 -13.18
CA ARG A 509 11.40 14.89 -13.55
C ARG A 509 11.51 15.43 -14.97
N SER A 510 10.72 14.89 -15.89
CA SER A 510 10.61 15.37 -17.27
C SER A 510 10.05 16.79 -17.33
N ARG A 511 10.91 17.77 -17.11
CA ARG A 511 10.98 19.02 -17.87
C ARG A 511 12.45 19.23 -18.11
N PHE A 512 12.82 19.45 -19.37
CA PHE A 512 14.13 19.93 -19.78
C PHE A 512 14.61 20.96 -18.75
N SER A 513 15.53 20.57 -17.87
CA SER A 513 16.27 21.53 -17.06
C SER A 513 17.43 21.94 -17.93
N ASP A 514 17.45 23.21 -18.35
CA ASP A 514 18.56 23.82 -19.09
C ASP A 514 19.83 23.98 -18.23
N ASP A 515 20.03 23.12 -17.21
CA ASP A 515 21.23 23.11 -16.38
C ASP A 515 22.25 22.13 -16.99
N PRO A 516 23.28 22.63 -17.71
CA PRO A 516 24.32 21.80 -18.31
C PRO A 516 25.19 21.06 -17.28
N ASN A 517 25.07 21.39 -15.98
CA ASN A 517 25.84 20.74 -14.91
C ASN A 517 25.07 19.65 -14.15
N ARG A 518 23.80 19.38 -14.51
CA ARG A 518 23.00 18.37 -13.82
C ARG A 518 23.52 16.96 -14.11
N LYS A 519 24.17 16.36 -13.11
CA LYS A 519 24.69 14.98 -13.19
C LYS A 519 23.58 13.98 -12.90
N SER A 520 23.25 13.14 -13.88
CA SER A 520 22.42 11.95 -13.69
C SER A 520 23.29 10.77 -13.28
N PHE A 521 22.74 9.88 -12.45
CA PHE A 521 23.39 8.65 -12.02
C PHE A 521 22.58 7.44 -12.47
N LEU A 522 23.25 6.42 -12.99
CA LEU A 522 22.62 5.12 -13.20
C LEU A 522 22.40 4.46 -11.84
N ILE A 523 21.17 3.95 -11.66
CA ILE A 523 20.71 3.16 -10.52
C ILE A 523 20.01 1.91 -11.07
N ASP A 524 19.79 0.91 -10.22
CA ASP A 524 19.08 -0.34 -10.56
C ASP A 524 19.86 -1.26 -11.50
N LEU A 525 20.87 -1.96 -10.96
CA LEU A 525 21.67 -2.98 -11.67
C LEU A 525 21.14 -4.41 -11.49
N ASP A 526 19.89 -4.58 -11.03
CA ASP A 526 19.25 -5.89 -10.74
C ASP A 526 19.19 -6.86 -11.94
N VAL A 527 19.32 -6.31 -13.15
CA VAL A 527 19.30 -7.04 -14.43
C VAL A 527 20.62 -6.92 -15.20
N ALA A 528 21.66 -6.36 -14.58
CA ALA A 528 22.96 -6.24 -15.21
C ALA A 528 23.66 -7.61 -15.27
N VAL A 529 24.24 -7.91 -16.43
CA VAL A 529 24.96 -9.16 -16.69
C VAL A 529 26.46 -8.89 -16.86
N PRO A 530 27.34 -9.79 -16.39
CA PRO A 530 28.77 -9.69 -16.65
C PRO A 530 29.07 -9.86 -18.14
N TYR A 531 30.09 -9.18 -18.64
CA TYR A 531 30.56 -9.32 -20.01
C TYR A 531 32.09 -9.54 -20.05
N PRO A 532 32.60 -10.51 -20.82
CA PRO A 532 31.85 -11.52 -21.59
C PRO A 532 31.15 -12.55 -20.68
N THR A 533 30.01 -13.07 -21.12
CA THR A 533 29.30 -14.18 -20.44
C THR A 533 30.08 -15.47 -20.65
N GLU A 534 30.31 -16.25 -19.59
CA GLU A 534 31.05 -17.51 -19.66
C GLU A 534 30.18 -18.69 -20.16
N HIS A 535 28.84 -18.56 -20.08
CA HIS A 535 27.87 -19.55 -20.54
C HIS A 535 26.71 -18.88 -21.31
N ASP A 536 26.42 -19.35 -22.53
CA ASP A 536 25.33 -18.82 -23.39
C ASP A 536 23.92 -19.14 -22.85
N GLU A 537 23.80 -20.10 -21.91
CA GLU A 537 22.52 -20.59 -21.40
C GLU A 537 21.97 -19.81 -20.19
N ASP A 538 22.78 -18.96 -19.53
CA ASP A 538 22.41 -18.39 -18.22
C ASP A 538 21.53 -17.13 -18.27
N ASP A 539 21.36 -16.46 -19.42
CA ASP A 539 20.82 -15.07 -19.42
C ASP A 539 19.71 -14.75 -20.45
N CYS A 540 19.08 -15.74 -21.10
CA CYS A 540 17.95 -15.48 -22.01
C CYS A 540 16.57 -15.47 -21.32
N VAL A 541 16.45 -14.76 -20.19
CA VAL A 541 15.13 -14.39 -19.65
C VAL A 541 14.76 -13.04 -20.24
N ARG A 542 13.49 -12.85 -20.66
CA ARG A 542 12.94 -11.51 -20.99
C ARG A 542 13.11 -10.57 -19.78
N ALA A 543 14.26 -9.92 -19.68
CA ALA A 543 14.67 -9.10 -18.57
C ALA A 543 14.50 -7.61 -18.93
N GLY A 544 14.10 -6.82 -17.94
CA GLY A 544 13.83 -5.39 -18.10
C GLY A 544 12.33 -5.07 -18.17
N THR A 545 12.02 -3.82 -18.43
CA THR A 545 10.66 -3.30 -18.51
C THR A 545 10.19 -3.39 -19.96
N LYS A 546 9.04 -4.05 -20.24
CA LYS A 546 8.58 -4.41 -21.60
C LYS A 546 8.66 -3.27 -22.62
N VAL A 547 8.30 -2.05 -22.21
CA VAL A 547 8.31 -0.84 -23.07
C VAL A 547 9.72 -0.45 -23.54
N PHE A 548 10.75 -0.85 -22.80
CA PHE A 548 12.16 -0.56 -23.11
C PHE A 548 12.93 -1.80 -23.57
N MET A 549 12.25 -2.94 -23.74
CA MET A 549 12.86 -4.14 -24.28
C MET A 549 13.15 -3.95 -25.77
N SER A 550 14.28 -4.50 -26.23
CA SER A 550 14.56 -4.57 -27.66
C SER A 550 13.52 -5.45 -28.36
N ILE A 551 13.29 -5.22 -29.65
CA ILE A 551 12.34 -6.03 -30.43
C ILE A 551 12.78 -7.51 -30.46
N ASN A 552 14.08 -7.78 -30.49
CA ASN A 552 14.61 -9.14 -30.46
C ASN A 552 14.28 -9.85 -29.13
N LEU A 553 14.32 -9.15 -27.98
CA LEU A 553 13.88 -9.72 -26.69
C LEU A 553 12.38 -10.00 -26.68
N LEU A 554 11.58 -9.11 -27.29
CA LEU A 554 10.13 -9.25 -27.36
C LEU A 554 9.72 -10.43 -28.26
N LEU A 555 10.49 -10.69 -29.31
CA LEU A 555 10.27 -11.77 -30.29
C LEU A 555 10.88 -13.12 -29.87
N ASN A 556 11.55 -13.20 -28.70
CA ASN A 556 12.21 -14.41 -28.22
C ASN A 556 13.29 -14.96 -29.19
N GLU A 557 13.87 -14.11 -30.03
CA GLU A 557 14.93 -14.50 -30.96
C GLU A 557 16.26 -14.60 -30.22
N ILE A 558 16.98 -15.72 -30.40
CA ILE A 558 18.31 -15.95 -29.81
C ILE A 558 19.26 -14.85 -30.35
N PRO A 559 19.99 -14.11 -29.49
CA PRO A 559 20.74 -12.94 -29.95
C PRO A 559 21.95 -13.34 -30.80
N THR A 560 21.83 -13.26 -32.13
CA THR A 560 22.99 -13.32 -33.05
C THR A 560 23.66 -11.95 -33.23
N LEU A 561 23.05 -10.87 -32.72
CA LEU A 561 23.52 -9.50 -32.86
C LEU A 561 23.74 -8.84 -31.49
N THR A 562 25.00 -8.43 -31.29
CA THR A 562 25.63 -7.80 -30.13
C THR A 562 24.72 -6.95 -29.22
N TRP A 563 24.79 -7.22 -27.90
CA TRP A 563 24.16 -6.51 -26.77
C TRP A 563 24.30 -4.97 -26.79
N MET A 564 25.26 -4.39 -27.53
CA MET A 564 25.33 -2.94 -27.76
C MET A 564 24.09 -2.39 -28.47
N THR A 565 23.48 -3.16 -29.38
CA THR A 565 22.24 -2.76 -30.08
C THR A 565 21.04 -2.67 -29.13
N TRP A 566 21.06 -3.43 -28.04
CA TRP A 566 19.98 -3.51 -27.05
C TRP A 566 19.95 -2.26 -26.17
N ASN A 567 21.10 -1.87 -25.62
CA ASN A 567 21.25 -0.64 -24.83
C ASN A 567 21.09 0.63 -25.68
N LEU A 568 21.50 0.60 -26.96
CA LEU A 568 21.25 1.70 -27.89
C LEU A 568 19.76 1.83 -28.25
N SER A 569 19.04 0.70 -28.40
CA SER A 569 17.60 0.72 -28.69
C SER A 569 16.78 1.24 -27.51
N SER A 570 17.10 0.84 -26.27
CA SER A 570 16.45 1.35 -25.05
C SER A 570 16.83 2.81 -24.75
N GLY A 571 18.07 3.21 -25.03
CA GLY A 571 18.52 4.60 -24.94
C GLY A 571 17.90 5.52 -26.00
N SER A 572 17.54 5.00 -27.18
CA SER A 572 16.93 5.79 -28.27
C SER A 572 15.52 6.29 -27.94
N TRP A 573 14.78 5.60 -27.06
CA TRP A 573 13.46 6.04 -26.60
C TRP A 573 13.49 7.28 -25.69
N TYR A 574 14.64 7.58 -25.06
CA TYR A 574 14.84 8.85 -24.35
C TYR A 574 15.00 10.05 -25.32
N GLY A 575 15.28 9.80 -26.61
CA GLY A 575 15.59 10.80 -27.62
C GLY A 575 14.44 11.20 -28.56
N TYR A 576 13.27 10.57 -28.49
CA TYR A 576 12.12 10.91 -29.35
C TYR A 576 11.06 11.72 -28.60
N ALA A 577 11.34 13.00 -28.42
CA ALA A 577 10.30 14.03 -28.34
C ALA A 577 10.24 14.72 -29.73
N PRO A 578 9.06 14.85 -30.37
CA PRO A 578 8.97 15.45 -31.68
C PRO A 578 9.34 16.94 -31.60
N VAL A 579 10.45 17.31 -32.25
CA VAL A 579 10.76 18.71 -32.55
C VAL A 579 9.84 19.13 -33.70
N PRO A 580 9.01 20.18 -33.55
CA PRO A 580 8.27 20.72 -34.68
C PRO A 580 9.26 21.20 -35.74
N TYR A 581 9.07 20.75 -36.99
CA TYR A 581 9.81 21.28 -38.13
C TYR A 581 9.65 22.81 -38.20
N PRO A 582 10.73 23.58 -38.38
CA PRO A 582 10.60 24.99 -38.73
C PRO A 582 9.98 25.09 -40.12
N SER A 583 8.92 25.87 -40.24
CA SER A 583 8.40 26.33 -41.53
C SER A 583 9.54 26.99 -42.30
N LYS A 584 9.90 26.38 -43.44
CA LYS A 584 10.72 27.04 -44.44
C LYS A 584 9.88 28.15 -45.07
N ASP A 585 10.02 29.36 -44.54
CA ASP A 585 9.91 30.54 -45.39
C ASP A 585 11.21 30.68 -46.17
N ASN A 586 11.09 30.60 -47.49
CA ASN A 586 11.96 31.30 -48.44
C ASN A 586 11.33 31.21 -49.84
N LYS A 587 10.43 32.14 -50.14
CA LYS A 587 10.61 33.14 -51.20
C LYS A 587 9.49 34.17 -51.19
#